data_AF-A0A6H9WXW9-F1
#
_entry.id   AF-A0A6H9WXW9-F1
#
_cell.length_a   1.000
_cell.length_b   1.000
_cell.length_c   1.000
_cell.angle_alpha   90.00
_cell.angle_beta   90.00
_cell.angle_gamma   90.00
#
_symmetry.space_group_name_H-M   'P 1'
#
loop_
_entity.id
_entity.type
_entity.pdbx_description
1 polymer ?
#
loop_
_entity_poly.entity_id
_entity_poly.type
_entity_poly.pdbx_seq_one_letter_code
_entity_poly.pdbx_strand_id
1 'polypeptide(L)'
;MIRKSENDAAITECEHVREQIEEYVHAELTADEARVFDEHMRTCPECTSEHQVSMVLTEVILRGCREEAPEALKRRVVARLRTLHAEH
;
A
#
# COMPACT_ATOMS: atom_id res chain seq x y z
N MET A 1 -12.67 -29.06 20.67
CA MET A 1 -11.70 -28.13 21.31
C MET A 1 -10.59 -27.65 20.36
N ILE A 2 -10.61 -28.00 19.06
CA ILE A 2 -9.54 -27.66 18.10
C ILE A 2 -9.69 -26.22 17.52
N ARG A 3 -10.91 -25.64 17.52
CA ARG A 3 -11.19 -24.35 16.86
C ARG A 3 -10.75 -23.08 17.60
N LYS A 4 -10.36 -23.16 18.88
CA LYS A 4 -10.08 -21.96 19.69
C LYS A 4 -8.66 -21.45 19.48
N SER A 5 -7.68 -22.36 19.39
CA SER A 5 -6.27 -22.01 19.19
C SER A 5 -5.96 -21.50 17.79
N GLU A 6 -6.66 -21.98 16.75
CA GLU A 6 -6.50 -21.50 15.37
C GLU A 6 -7.05 -20.08 15.20
N ASN A 7 -8.13 -19.74 15.91
CA ASN A 7 -8.74 -18.41 15.87
C ASN A 7 -7.90 -17.36 16.61
N ASP A 8 -7.22 -17.75 17.70
CA ASP A 8 -6.36 -16.83 18.46
C ASP A 8 -5.09 -16.44 17.67
N ALA A 9 -4.51 -17.38 16.90
CA ALA A 9 -3.37 -17.07 16.02
C ALA A 9 -3.76 -16.14 14.85
N ALA A 10 -4.96 -16.34 14.26
CA ALA A 10 -5.48 -15.48 13.21
C ALA A 10 -5.74 -14.04 13.70
N ILE A 11 -6.16 -13.86 14.96
CA ILE A 11 -6.34 -12.54 15.56
C ILE A 11 -5.00 -11.80 15.69
N THR A 12 -3.95 -12.46 16.18
CA THR A 12 -2.61 -11.85 16.27
C THR A 12 -2.02 -11.51 14.90
N GLU A 13 -2.30 -12.32 13.87
CA GLU A 13 -1.88 -12.01 12.50
C GLU A 13 -2.62 -10.79 11.93
N CYS A 14 -3.92 -10.66 12.19
CA CYS A 14 -4.68 -9.47 11.81
C CYS A 14 -4.19 -8.21 12.54
N GLU A 15 -3.89 -8.30 13.84
CA GLU A 15 -3.34 -7.18 14.62
C GLU A 15 -2.03 -6.68 14.03
N HIS A 16 -1.10 -7.60 13.73
CA HIS A 16 0.19 -7.23 13.13
C HIS A 16 0.03 -6.58 11.74
N VAL A 17 -0.84 -7.14 10.90
CA VAL A 17 -1.09 -6.59 9.56
C VAL A 17 -1.72 -5.21 9.64
N ARG A 18 -2.66 -4.99 10.56
CA ARG A 18 -3.28 -3.67 10.78
C ARG A 18 -2.27 -2.60 11.17
N GLU A 19 -1.29 -2.95 12.00
CA GLU A 19 -0.21 -2.05 12.39
C GLU A 19 0.66 -1.64 11.19
N GLN A 20 0.73 -2.46 10.14
CA GLN A 20 1.56 -2.24 8.94
C GLN A 20 0.82 -1.56 7.77
N ILE A 21 -0.47 -1.25 7.91
CA ILE A 21 -1.30 -0.74 6.80
C ILE A 21 -0.74 0.59 6.28
N GLU A 22 -0.35 1.51 7.17
CA GLU A 22 0.13 2.83 6.77
C GLU A 22 1.49 2.73 6.08
N GLU A 23 2.41 1.91 6.57
CA GLU A 23 3.68 1.63 5.93
C GLU A 23 3.48 0.98 4.56
N TYR A 24 2.50 0.09 4.41
CA TYR A 24 2.16 -0.50 3.11
C TYR A 24 1.64 0.57 2.14
N VAL A 25 0.69 1.41 2.57
CA VAL A 25 0.09 2.48 1.75
C VAL A 25 1.14 3.49 1.26
N HIS A 26 2.15 3.77 2.08
CA HIS A 26 3.25 4.66 1.73
C HIS A 26 4.45 3.95 1.07
N ALA A 27 4.34 2.64 0.80
CA ALA A 27 5.40 1.80 0.22
C ALA A 27 6.72 1.80 1.02
N GLU A 28 6.61 1.79 2.34
CA GLU A 28 7.71 1.82 3.31
C GLU A 28 8.08 0.45 3.87
N LEU A 29 7.28 -0.59 3.60
CA LEU A 29 7.61 -1.96 3.96
C LEU A 29 8.80 -2.50 3.15
N THR A 30 9.57 -3.40 3.76
CA THR A 30 10.51 -4.24 3.02
C THR A 30 9.78 -5.18 2.08
N ALA A 31 10.47 -5.71 1.07
CA ALA A 31 9.88 -6.65 0.12
C ALA A 31 9.32 -7.93 0.78
N ASP A 32 9.96 -8.39 1.87
CA ASP A 32 9.49 -9.56 2.60
C ASP A 32 8.25 -9.26 3.43
N GLU A 33 8.19 -8.09 4.10
CA GLU A 33 7.02 -7.64 4.85
C GLU A 33 5.82 -7.42 3.92
N ALA A 34 6.03 -6.75 2.79
CA ALA A 34 4.98 -6.55 1.78
C ALA A 34 4.42 -7.88 1.26
N ARG A 35 5.29 -8.89 1.04
CA ARG A 35 4.85 -10.22 0.61
C ARG A 35 3.99 -10.92 1.66
N VAL A 36 4.32 -10.80 2.95
CA VAL A 36 3.52 -11.38 4.05
C VAL A 36 2.19 -10.64 4.16
N PHE A 37 2.21 -9.31 4.10
CA PHE A 37 1.02 -8.47 4.09
C PHE A 37 0.07 -8.84 2.94
N ASP A 38 0.59 -8.96 1.72
CA ASP A 38 -0.18 -9.33 0.52
C ASP A 38 -0.86 -10.70 0.67
N GLU A 39 -0.15 -11.70 1.22
CA GLU A 39 -0.71 -13.03 1.44
C GLU A 39 -1.91 -12.98 2.40
N HIS A 40 -1.80 -12.21 3.49
CA HIS A 40 -2.90 -12.02 4.42
C HIS A 40 -4.10 -11.29 3.76
N MET A 41 -3.84 -10.19 3.04
CA MET A 41 -4.88 -9.42 2.33
C MET A 41 -5.73 -10.27 1.41
N ARG A 42 -5.17 -11.30 0.77
CA ARG A 42 -5.91 -12.17 -0.16
C ARG A 42 -7.00 -12.99 0.50
N THR A 43 -6.93 -13.18 1.82
CA THR A 43 -7.82 -14.07 2.57
C THR A 43 -8.61 -13.36 3.67
N CYS A 44 -8.17 -12.17 4.10
CA CYS A 44 -8.79 -11.43 5.20
C CYS A 44 -9.62 -10.23 4.71
N PRO A 45 -10.97 -10.34 4.68
CA PRO A 45 -11.83 -9.24 4.25
C PRO A 45 -11.81 -8.05 5.22
N GLU A 46 -11.57 -8.28 6.52
CA GLU A 46 -11.50 -7.21 7.52
C GLU A 46 -10.30 -6.30 7.26
N CYS A 47 -9.10 -6.87 7.18
CA CYS A 47 -7.89 -6.10 6.95
C CYS A 47 -7.88 -5.47 5.53
N THR A 48 -8.49 -6.13 4.53
CA THR A 48 -8.70 -5.52 3.20
C THR A 48 -9.59 -4.27 3.29
N SER A 49 -10.66 -4.31 4.09
CA SER A 49 -11.53 -3.15 4.29
C SER A 49 -10.81 -2.00 5.00
N GLU A 50 -9.97 -2.29 5.99
CA GLU A 50 -9.19 -1.26 6.70
C GLU A 50 -8.13 -0.62 5.79
N HIS A 51 -7.41 -1.42 5.01
CA HIS A 51 -6.48 -0.93 4.00
C HIS A 51 -7.17 0.00 2.98
N GLN A 52 -8.38 -0.35 2.52
CA GLN A 52 -9.17 0.51 1.64
C GLN A 52 -9.51 1.87 2.26
N VAL A 53 -9.82 1.91 3.56
CA VAL A 53 -10.09 3.17 4.27
C VAL A 53 -8.85 4.05 4.29
N SER A 54 -7.68 3.49 4.64
CA SER A 54 -6.41 4.23 4.64
C SER A 54 -6.07 4.78 3.24
N MET A 55 -6.20 3.95 2.19
CA MET A 55 -6.02 4.36 0.80
C MET A 55 -6.92 5.54 0.39
N VAL A 56 -8.22 5.47 0.71
CA VAL A 56 -9.17 6.55 0.38
C VAL A 56 -8.83 7.83 1.14
N LEU A 57 -8.46 7.72 2.42
CA LEU A 57 -8.05 8.88 3.21
C LEU A 57 -6.82 9.56 2.60
N THR A 58 -5.79 8.78 2.27
CA THR A 58 -4.57 9.27 1.61
C THR A 58 -4.89 9.93 0.28
N GLU A 59 -5.76 9.33 -0.54
CA GLU A 59 -6.17 9.92 -1.81
C GLU A 59 -6.90 11.27 -1.62
N VAL A 60 -7.80 11.37 -0.64
CA VAL A 60 -8.51 12.61 -0.33
C VAL A 60 -7.54 13.72 0.08
N ILE A 61 -6.54 13.40 0.90
CA ILE A 61 -5.50 14.34 1.32
C ILE A 61 -4.70 14.81 0.09
N LEU A 62 -4.23 13.87 -0.74
CA LEU A 62 -3.44 14.18 -1.93
C LEU A 62 -4.20 15.05 -2.94
N ARG A 63 -5.50 14.83 -3.12
CA ARG A 63 -6.36 15.69 -3.96
C ARG A 63 -6.49 17.11 -3.41
N GLY A 64 -6.39 17.29 -2.09
CA GLY A 64 -6.38 18.60 -1.43
C GLY A 64 -5.05 19.34 -1.58
N CYS A 65 -3.93 18.64 -1.71
CA CYS A 65 -2.62 19.23 -1.96
C CYS A 65 -2.57 19.89 -3.35
N ARG A 66 -2.28 21.20 -3.39
CA ARG A 66 -2.21 22.00 -4.64
C ARG A 66 -0.78 22.28 -5.10
N GLU A 67 0.18 21.48 -4.64
CA GLU A 67 1.59 21.65 -5.00
C GLU A 67 1.81 21.16 -6.44
N GLU A 68 1.97 22.09 -7.38
CA GLU A 68 2.31 21.74 -8.75
C GLU A 68 3.82 21.55 -8.91
N ALA A 69 4.21 20.39 -9.47
CA ALA A 69 5.60 20.17 -9.81
C ALA A 69 6.12 21.25 -10.79
N PRO A 70 7.36 21.76 -10.63
CA PRO A 70 7.91 22.75 -11.54
C PRO A 70 7.90 22.28 -12.99
N GLU A 71 7.44 23.13 -13.90
CA GLU A 71 7.28 22.79 -15.32
C GLU A 71 8.57 22.28 -15.99
N ALA A 72 9.72 22.81 -15.60
CA ALA A 72 11.01 22.33 -16.07
C ALA A 72 11.27 20.87 -15.69
N LEU A 73 10.86 20.45 -14.47
CA LEU A 73 11.00 19.09 -13.99
C LEU A 73 10.04 18.15 -14.72
N LYS A 74 8.76 18.53 -14.87
CA LYS A 74 7.77 17.77 -15.64
C LYS A 74 8.27 17.47 -17.06
N ARG A 75 8.77 18.49 -17.77
CA ARG A 75 9.34 18.32 -19.12
C ARG A 75 10.50 17.34 -19.16
N ARG A 76 11.42 17.42 -18.19
CA ARG A 76 12.58 16.51 -18.10
C ARG A 76 12.14 15.05 -17.90
N VAL A 77 11.19 14.81 -16.98
CA VAL A 77 10.66 13.47 -16.70
C VAL A 77 9.97 12.89 -17.94
N VAL A 78 9.05 13.63 -18.55
CA VAL A 78 8.31 13.19 -19.74
C VAL A 78 9.25 12.90 -20.91
N ALA A 79 10.27 13.73 -21.13
CA ALA A 79 11.27 13.47 -22.16
C ALA A 79 12.02 12.15 -21.91
N ARG A 80 12.45 11.89 -20.67
CA ARG A 80 13.16 10.65 -20.32
C ARG A 80 12.29 9.40 -20.45
N LEU A 81 11.02 9.47 -20.07
CA LEU A 81 10.08 8.36 -20.26
C LEU A 81 9.90 8.02 -21.74
N ARG A 82 9.80 9.04 -22.61
CA ARG A 82 9.69 8.84 -24.05
C ARG A 82 10.92 8.18 -24.66
N THR A 83 12.13 8.54 -24.22
CA THR A 83 13.36 7.90 -24.72
C THR A 83 13.41 6.43 -24.32
N LEU A 84 13.09 6.10 -23.06
CA LEU A 84 13.10 4.72 -22.57
C LEU A 84 12.08 3.84 -23.31
N HIS A 85 10.88 4.35 -23.57
CA HIS A 85 9.87 3.60 -24.32
C HIS A 85 10.19 3.42 -25.81
N ALA A 86 11.03 4.28 -26.41
CA ALA A 86 11.44 4.17 -27.81
C ALA A 86 12.60 3.19 -28.02
N GLU A 87 13.33 2.84 -26.95
CA GLU A 87 14.47 1.90 -26.96
C GLU A 87 14.03 0.42 -26.77
N HIS A 88 12.74 0.20 -26.49
CA HIS A 88 12.08 -1.11 -26.41
C HIS A 88 11.28 -1.42 -27.68
#